data_AF-A0A244CMQ8-F1
#
_entry.id   AF-A0A244CMQ8-F1
#
_cell.length_a   1.000
_cell.length_b   1.000
_cell.length_c   1.000
_cell.angle_alpha   90.00
_cell.angle_beta   90.00
_cell.angle_gamma   90.00
#
_symmetry.space_group_name_H-M   'P 1'
#
loop_
_entity.id
_entity.type
_entity.pdbx_description
1 polymer ?
#
loop_
_entity_poly.entity_id
_entity_poly.type
_entity_poly.pdbx_seq_one_letter_code
_entity_poly.pdbx_strand_id
1 'polypeptide(L)'
;MATALLCLVACNDQDETAQIEAKHISSYTANLRNVMINHYNLMSQVQNPAQSHEQQQKTLADIKRVKTQFEQYSEHTTLQTIVTLYDTALNQLFIRNLQLLELSAPLWVSDPNLRFNLTQDDYYFAHQSRLTDLINMVDEFDSLMLEHLESVRQDMMASNLTKQQRIRVWPDMQSIVGGYLSSIKPTIHSLKGSAKVQREHAEKLYNQAQQFYNQVGSQS
;
A
#
# COMPACT_ATOMS: atom_id res chain seq x y z
N MET A 1 -41.84 -25.30 -39.68
CA MET A 1 -40.37 -25.36 -39.51
C MET A 1 -39.87 -23.97 -39.12
N ALA A 2 -39.98 -23.59 -37.85
CA ALA A 2 -39.60 -22.25 -37.37
C ALA A 2 -38.97 -22.29 -35.97
N THR A 3 -38.20 -23.35 -35.70
CA THR A 3 -37.59 -23.59 -34.37
C THR A 3 -36.06 -23.75 -34.45
N ALA A 4 -35.47 -23.69 -35.64
CA ALA A 4 -34.02 -23.86 -35.83
C ALA A 4 -33.24 -22.54 -35.95
N LEU A 5 -33.91 -21.39 -36.14
CA LEU A 5 -33.23 -20.08 -36.28
C LEU A 5 -32.99 -19.34 -34.95
N LEU A 6 -33.68 -19.71 -33.86
CA LEU A 6 -33.53 -19.05 -32.55
C LEU A 6 -32.31 -19.54 -31.75
N CYS A 7 -31.80 -20.74 -32.03
CA CYS A 7 -30.61 -21.26 -31.34
C CYS A 7 -29.28 -20.69 -31.88
N LEU A 8 -29.27 -20.17 -33.12
CA LEU A 8 -28.04 -19.63 -33.74
C LEU A 8 -27.74 -18.20 -33.28
N VAL A 9 -28.75 -17.42 -32.92
CA VAL A 9 -28.56 -16.04 -32.41
C VAL A 9 -28.06 -16.07 -30.96
N ALA A 10 -28.63 -16.94 -30.12
CA ALA A 10 -28.22 -17.07 -28.72
C ALA A 10 -26.79 -17.58 -28.52
N CYS A 11 -26.28 -18.43 -29.43
CA CYS A 11 -24.89 -18.91 -29.38
C CYS A 11 -23.87 -17.83 -29.83
N ASN A 12 -24.22 -16.96 -30.77
CA ASN A 12 -23.34 -15.87 -31.20
C ASN A 12 -23.27 -14.75 -30.14
N ASP A 13 -24.39 -14.41 -29.51
CA ASP A 13 -24.45 -13.35 -28.49
C ASP A 13 -23.65 -13.70 -27.22
N GLN A 14 -23.62 -14.99 -26.83
CA GLN A 14 -22.81 -15.46 -25.69
C GLN A 14 -21.31 -15.39 -25.96
N ASP A 15 -20.87 -15.71 -27.17
CA ASP A 15 -19.45 -15.65 -27.55
C ASP A 15 -18.98 -14.19 -27.69
N GLU A 16 -19.82 -13.32 -28.25
CA GLU A 16 -19.52 -11.88 -28.36
C GLU A 16 -19.44 -11.20 -26.98
N THR A 17 -20.37 -11.49 -26.06
CA THR A 17 -20.34 -10.95 -24.70
C THR A 17 -19.09 -11.39 -23.93
N ALA A 18 -18.71 -12.66 -24.04
CA ALA A 18 -17.51 -13.20 -23.41
C ALA A 18 -16.22 -12.55 -23.97
N GLN A 19 -16.18 -12.29 -25.28
CA GLN A 19 -15.06 -11.60 -25.92
C GLN A 19 -14.96 -10.13 -25.47
N ILE A 20 -16.08 -9.43 -25.35
CA ILE A 20 -16.12 -8.05 -24.84
C ILE A 20 -15.63 -8.01 -23.39
N GLU A 21 -16.13 -8.91 -22.53
CA GLU A 21 -15.68 -8.99 -21.13
C GLU A 21 -14.18 -9.27 -21.03
N ALA A 22 -13.66 -10.20 -21.85
CA ALA A 22 -12.23 -10.50 -21.91
C ALA A 22 -11.38 -9.28 -22.34
N LYS A 23 -11.89 -8.47 -23.27
CA LYS A 23 -11.25 -7.21 -23.68
C LYS A 23 -11.21 -6.21 -22.52
N HIS A 24 -12.31 -6.04 -21.79
CA HIS A 24 -12.35 -5.15 -20.62
C HIS A 24 -11.40 -5.61 -19.51
N ILE A 25 -11.33 -6.92 -19.22
CA ILE A 25 -10.35 -7.47 -18.27
C ILE A 25 -8.92 -7.16 -18.70
N SER A 26 -8.61 -7.33 -19.99
CA SER A 26 -7.28 -7.02 -20.52
C SER A 26 -6.96 -5.53 -20.41
N SER A 27 -7.92 -4.65 -20.69
CA SER A 27 -7.75 -3.20 -20.55
C SER A 27 -7.56 -2.78 -19.09
N TYR A 28 -8.34 -3.34 -18.16
CA TYR A 28 -8.22 -3.07 -16.73
C TYR A 28 -6.82 -3.42 -16.21
N THR A 29 -6.36 -4.64 -16.47
CA THR A 29 -5.03 -5.11 -16.03
C THR A 29 -3.89 -4.33 -16.69
N ALA A 30 -4.01 -3.97 -17.97
CA ALA A 30 -3.03 -3.11 -18.65
C ALA A 30 -2.96 -1.71 -18.04
N ASN A 31 -4.10 -1.10 -17.71
CA ASN A 31 -4.15 0.21 -17.06
C ASN A 31 -3.48 0.19 -15.68
N LEU A 32 -3.72 -0.86 -14.87
CA LEU A 32 -3.04 -1.02 -13.60
C LEU A 32 -1.52 -1.20 -13.77
N ARG A 33 -1.06 -2.00 -14.72
CA ARG A 33 0.38 -2.13 -15.01
C ARG A 33 1.00 -0.78 -15.36
N ASN A 34 0.33 0.04 -16.18
CA ASN A 34 0.83 1.37 -16.54
C ASN A 34 0.94 2.28 -15.32
N VAL A 35 -0.06 2.26 -14.43
CA VAL A 35 0.01 2.99 -13.15
C VAL A 35 1.21 2.53 -12.32
N MET A 36 1.46 1.22 -12.23
CA MET A 36 2.57 0.68 -11.45
C MET A 36 3.95 0.94 -12.07
N ILE A 37 4.07 0.91 -13.40
CA ILE A 37 5.30 1.30 -14.11
C ILE A 37 5.62 2.77 -13.84
N ASN A 38 4.61 3.64 -13.95
CA ASN A 38 4.77 5.06 -13.62
C ASN A 38 5.16 5.27 -12.15
N HIS A 39 4.51 4.54 -11.25
CA HIS A 39 4.85 4.55 -9.83
C HIS A 39 6.32 4.18 -9.60
N TYR A 40 6.80 3.07 -10.18
CA TYR A 40 8.19 2.65 -10.06
C TYR A 40 9.18 3.72 -10.54
N ASN A 41 8.91 4.30 -11.71
CA ASN A 41 9.74 5.34 -12.29
C ASN A 41 9.80 6.60 -11.40
N LEU A 42 8.67 7.02 -10.84
CA LEU A 42 8.62 8.20 -9.97
C LEU A 42 9.23 7.92 -8.59
N MET A 43 9.00 6.74 -8.02
CA MET A 43 9.59 6.33 -6.74
C MET A 43 11.12 6.28 -6.81
N SER A 44 11.70 5.97 -7.96
CA SER A 44 13.17 6.01 -8.14
C SER A 44 13.78 7.42 -8.01
N GLN A 45 12.95 8.46 -8.13
CA GLN A 45 13.36 9.87 -8.05
C GLN A 45 13.09 10.49 -6.67
N VAL A 46 12.39 9.76 -5.79
CA VAL A 46 12.04 10.23 -4.45
C VAL A 46 13.28 10.33 -3.58
N GLN A 47 13.49 11.50 -2.97
CA GLN A 47 14.69 11.78 -2.18
C GLN A 47 14.43 11.74 -0.67
N ASN A 48 13.17 11.89 -0.25
CA ASN A 48 12.80 11.92 1.16
C ASN A 48 11.42 11.27 1.39
N PRO A 49 11.08 10.93 2.64
CA PRO A 49 9.81 10.26 2.91
C PRO A 49 8.59 11.13 2.57
N ALA A 50 8.67 12.47 2.59
CA ALA A 50 7.52 13.36 2.33
C ALA A 50 7.11 13.30 0.86
N GLN A 51 8.11 13.36 -0.03
CA GLN A 51 7.93 13.08 -1.45
C GLN A 51 7.43 11.64 -1.68
N SER A 52 7.92 10.67 -0.91
CA SER A 52 7.41 9.28 -0.96
C SER A 52 5.92 9.24 -0.65
N HIS A 53 5.49 9.88 0.44
CA HIS A 53 4.09 9.92 0.88
C HIS A 53 3.20 10.58 -0.19
N GLU A 54 3.58 11.74 -0.70
CA GLU A 54 2.85 12.42 -1.77
C GLU A 54 2.73 11.54 -3.03
N GLN A 55 3.82 10.88 -3.43
CA GLN A 55 3.84 10.02 -4.61
C GLN A 55 2.94 8.77 -4.41
N GLN A 56 2.95 8.18 -3.22
CA GLN A 56 2.10 7.05 -2.86
C GLN A 56 0.61 7.44 -2.87
N GLN A 57 0.25 8.63 -2.37
CA GLN A 57 -1.12 9.15 -2.42
C GLN A 57 -1.61 9.33 -3.87
N LYS A 58 -0.76 9.89 -4.75
CA LYS A 58 -1.08 10.05 -6.18
C LYS A 58 -1.30 8.71 -6.86
N THR A 59 -0.42 7.74 -6.62
CA THR A 59 -0.58 6.40 -7.19
C THR A 59 -1.85 5.71 -6.70
N LEU A 60 -2.19 5.84 -5.41
CA LEU A 60 -3.44 5.29 -4.88
C LEU A 60 -4.67 5.94 -5.54
N ALA A 61 -4.64 7.26 -5.77
CA ALA A 61 -5.70 7.96 -6.50
C ALA A 61 -5.82 7.47 -7.95
N ASP A 62 -4.69 7.21 -8.62
CA ASP A 62 -4.68 6.67 -9.98
C ASP A 62 -5.26 5.25 -10.04
N ILE A 63 -4.92 4.38 -9.08
CA ILE A 63 -5.51 3.02 -8.95
C ILE A 63 -7.02 3.11 -8.77
N LYS A 64 -7.50 3.98 -7.87
CA LYS A 64 -8.93 4.21 -7.63
C LYS A 64 -9.64 4.72 -8.88
N ARG A 65 -9.01 5.65 -9.63
CA ARG A 65 -9.57 6.14 -10.90
C ARG A 65 -9.68 5.02 -11.94
N VAL A 66 -8.67 4.14 -12.05
CA VAL A 66 -8.75 2.98 -12.93
C VAL A 66 -9.92 2.08 -12.52
N LYS A 67 -10.10 1.79 -11.22
CA LYS A 67 -11.28 1.05 -10.73
C LYS A 67 -12.60 1.71 -11.19
N THR A 68 -12.78 3.01 -10.92
CA THR A 68 -14.02 3.74 -11.27
C THR A 68 -14.35 3.68 -12.77
N GLN A 69 -13.35 3.69 -13.66
CA GLN A 69 -13.57 3.55 -15.10
C GLN A 69 -14.24 2.23 -15.50
N PHE A 70 -14.12 1.19 -14.68
CA PHE A 70 -14.67 -0.14 -14.97
C PHE A 70 -15.91 -0.48 -14.12
N GLU A 71 -16.32 0.39 -13.18
CA GLU A 71 -17.57 0.23 -12.41
C GLU A 71 -18.81 0.28 -13.31
N GLN A 72 -18.73 0.96 -14.46
CA GLN A 72 -19.81 1.02 -15.44
C GLN A 72 -20.17 -0.34 -16.07
N TYR A 73 -19.30 -1.35 -15.97
CA TYR A 73 -19.52 -2.69 -16.51
C TYR A 73 -20.04 -3.65 -15.44
N SER A 74 -21.05 -3.22 -14.68
CA SER A 74 -21.57 -3.93 -13.50
C SER A 74 -22.15 -5.33 -13.83
N GLU A 75 -22.59 -5.50 -15.07
CA GLU A 75 -23.13 -6.72 -15.64
C GLU A 75 -22.05 -7.78 -15.93
N HIS A 76 -20.78 -7.37 -16.05
CA HIS A 76 -19.64 -8.26 -16.28
C HIS A 76 -19.11 -8.82 -14.95
N THR A 77 -19.76 -9.86 -14.45
CA THR A 77 -19.47 -10.42 -13.12
C THR A 77 -18.04 -10.94 -12.96
N THR A 78 -17.40 -11.46 -14.03
CA THR A 78 -16.00 -11.91 -13.98
C THR A 78 -15.08 -10.70 -13.85
N LEU A 79 -15.34 -9.66 -14.66
CA LEU A 79 -14.60 -8.41 -14.59
C LEU A 79 -14.71 -7.78 -13.20
N GLN A 80 -15.92 -7.63 -12.65
CA GLN A 80 -16.11 -7.02 -11.33
C GLN A 80 -15.43 -7.81 -10.21
N THR A 81 -15.41 -9.14 -10.32
CA THR A 81 -14.64 -9.99 -9.40
C THR A 81 -13.14 -9.70 -9.49
N ILE A 82 -12.60 -9.61 -10.70
CA ILE A 82 -11.18 -9.28 -10.91
C ILE A 82 -10.86 -7.87 -10.39
N VAL A 83 -11.71 -6.88 -10.68
CA VAL A 83 -11.56 -5.50 -10.18
C VAL A 83 -11.50 -5.49 -8.65
N THR A 84 -12.40 -6.22 -8.00
CA THR A 84 -12.44 -6.31 -6.53
C THR A 84 -11.18 -6.96 -5.97
N LEU A 85 -10.70 -8.06 -6.56
CA LEU A 85 -9.49 -8.73 -6.10
C LEU A 85 -8.26 -7.81 -6.22
N TYR A 86 -8.11 -7.07 -7.32
CA TYR A 86 -7.02 -6.10 -7.50
C TYR A 86 -7.13 -4.90 -6.55
N ASP A 87 -8.34 -4.39 -6.33
CA ASP A 87 -8.58 -3.30 -5.38
C ASP A 87 -8.20 -3.72 -3.96
N THR A 88 -8.65 -4.89 -3.50
CA THR A 88 -8.24 -5.45 -2.21
C THR A 88 -6.73 -5.66 -2.16
N ALA A 89 -6.14 -6.24 -3.21
CA ALA A 89 -4.72 -6.52 -3.28
C ALA A 89 -3.86 -5.26 -3.18
N LEU A 90 -4.25 -4.14 -3.80
CA LEU A 90 -3.41 -2.94 -3.86
C LEU A 90 -3.79 -1.90 -2.80
N ASN A 91 -5.07 -1.62 -2.60
CA ASN A 91 -5.54 -0.52 -1.75
C ASN A 91 -5.06 -0.69 -0.30
N GLN A 92 -5.16 -1.90 0.27
CA GLN A 92 -4.69 -2.16 1.62
C GLN A 92 -3.18 -1.96 1.78
N LEU A 93 -2.40 -2.30 0.75
CA LEU A 93 -0.94 -2.14 0.77
C LEU A 93 -0.52 -0.69 0.75
N PHE A 94 -1.12 0.09 -0.15
CA PHE A 94 -0.88 1.53 -0.22
C PHE A 94 -1.30 2.23 1.07
N ILE A 95 -2.47 1.88 1.63
CA ILE A 95 -2.91 2.44 2.91
C ILE A 95 -1.91 2.12 4.03
N ARG A 96 -1.47 0.85 4.14
CA ARG A 96 -0.52 0.45 5.19
C ARG A 96 0.82 1.16 5.05
N ASN A 97 1.32 1.31 3.82
CA ASN A 97 2.57 2.02 3.56
C ASN A 97 2.44 3.54 3.84
N LEU A 98 1.29 4.15 3.53
CA LEU A 98 1.01 5.54 3.89
C LEU A 98 1.00 5.75 5.41
N GLN A 99 0.38 4.84 6.17
CA GLN A 99 0.42 4.87 7.64
C GLN A 99 1.85 4.77 8.19
N LEU A 100 2.70 3.90 7.60
CA LEU A 100 4.12 3.81 7.95
C LEU A 100 4.85 5.14 7.70
N LEU A 101 4.63 5.76 6.55
CA LEU A 101 5.22 7.05 6.22
C LEU A 101 4.72 8.18 7.14
N GLU A 102 3.45 8.16 7.52
CA GLU A 102 2.87 9.10 8.49
C GLU A 102 3.45 8.93 9.90
N LEU A 103 3.71 7.68 10.33
CA LEU A 103 4.43 7.43 11.57
C LEU A 103 5.90 7.86 11.51
N SER A 104 6.46 7.99 10.30
CA SER A 104 7.79 8.58 10.09
C SER A 104 7.81 10.12 10.18
N ALA A 105 6.62 10.77 10.19
CA ALA A 105 6.22 11.80 11.17
C ALA A 105 7.35 12.56 11.92
N PRO A 106 8.00 11.92 12.90
CA PRO A 106 9.02 12.60 13.71
C PRO A 106 10.45 12.58 13.14
N LEU A 107 10.74 11.73 12.16
CA LEU A 107 12.09 11.58 11.56
C LEU A 107 12.47 12.74 10.61
N TRP A 108 11.46 13.42 10.08
CA TRP A 108 11.58 14.46 9.05
C TRP A 108 11.10 15.87 9.51
N VAL A 109 10.40 15.99 10.66
CA VAL A 109 9.99 17.27 11.25
C VAL A 109 11.07 17.64 12.26
N SER A 110 12.21 18.04 11.72
CA SER A 110 13.29 18.64 12.47
C SER A 110 13.10 20.15 12.53
N ASP A 111 11.96 20.63 13.04
CA ASP A 111 11.89 22.03 13.47
C ASP A 111 12.50 22.12 14.88
N PRO A 112 13.70 22.70 15.02
CA PRO A 112 14.33 22.86 16.33
C PRO A 112 13.50 23.73 17.27
N ASN A 113 12.64 24.61 16.74
CA ASN A 113 11.81 25.53 17.53
C ASN A 113 10.62 24.83 18.20
N LEU A 114 10.09 23.75 17.61
CA LEU A 114 9.05 22.92 18.24
C LEU A 114 9.58 22.14 19.45
N ARG A 115 10.90 21.91 19.54
CA ARG A 115 11.55 21.24 20.69
C ARG A 115 11.53 22.09 21.96
N PHE A 116 11.35 23.41 21.84
CA PHE A 116 11.41 24.34 22.96
C PHE A 116 10.04 24.65 23.60
N ASN A 117 8.94 24.37 22.91
CA ASN A 117 7.58 24.74 23.37
C ASN A 117 6.75 23.59 23.96
N LEU A 118 7.26 22.36 23.93
CA LEU A 118 6.72 21.23 24.68
C LEU A 118 7.60 21.04 25.92
N THR A 119 6.98 20.72 27.06
CA THR A 119 7.71 20.20 28.22
C THR A 119 8.59 19.04 27.74
N GLN A 120 9.89 19.08 28.08
CA GLN A 120 10.88 18.12 27.56
C GLN A 120 10.39 16.67 27.71
N ASP A 121 9.75 16.33 28.83
CA ASP A 121 9.21 14.99 29.10
C ASP A 121 8.14 14.57 28.07
N ASP A 122 7.15 15.42 27.76
CA ASP A 122 6.07 15.08 26.83
C ASP A 122 6.59 14.93 25.39
N TYR A 123 7.59 15.72 25.01
CA TYR A 123 8.28 15.55 23.73
C TYR A 123 9.00 14.19 23.68
N TYR A 124 9.80 13.84 24.68
CA TYR A 124 10.56 12.57 24.66
C TYR A 124 9.65 11.34 24.66
N PHE A 125 8.63 11.30 25.51
CA PHE A 125 7.73 10.14 25.60
C PHE A 125 6.87 9.98 24.34
N ALA A 126 6.28 11.07 23.82
CA ALA A 126 5.48 11.00 22.59
C ALA A 126 6.33 10.61 21.37
N HIS A 127 7.57 11.11 21.30
CA HIS A 127 8.49 10.82 20.21
C HIS A 127 9.04 9.38 20.30
N GLN A 128 9.33 8.88 21.49
CA GLN A 128 9.78 7.50 21.71
C GLN A 128 8.66 6.47 21.45
N SER A 129 7.42 6.77 21.85
CA SER A 129 6.26 5.92 21.57
C SER A 129 6.06 5.77 20.06
N ARG A 130 6.02 6.89 19.32
CA ARG A 130 5.85 6.86 17.85
C ARG A 130 6.99 6.14 17.13
N LEU A 131 8.24 6.29 17.59
CA LEU A 131 9.37 5.57 17.01
C LEU A 131 9.31 4.06 17.29
N THR A 132 8.82 3.68 18.47
CA THR A 132 8.57 2.27 18.82
C THR A 132 7.48 1.68 17.94
N ASP A 133 6.36 2.38 17.77
CA ASP A 133 5.26 1.96 16.90
C ASP A 133 5.73 1.82 15.44
N LEU A 134 6.55 2.75 14.95
CA LEU A 134 7.15 2.67 13.63
C LEU A 134 8.06 1.43 13.48
N ILE A 135 8.91 1.12 14.46
CA ILE A 135 9.77 -0.06 14.43
C ILE A 135 8.92 -1.34 14.41
N ASN A 136 7.92 -1.44 15.29
CA ASN A 136 7.03 -2.60 15.36
C ASN A 136 6.28 -2.81 14.05
N MET A 137 5.71 -1.74 13.47
CA MET A 137 5.00 -1.83 12.20
C MET A 137 5.92 -2.21 11.02
N VAL A 138 7.19 -1.80 11.03
CA VAL A 138 8.16 -2.25 10.02
C VAL A 138 8.55 -3.72 10.23
N ASP A 139 8.71 -4.15 11.48
CA ASP A 139 9.05 -5.55 11.80
C ASP A 139 7.95 -6.52 11.39
N GLU A 140 6.69 -6.11 11.52
CA GLU A 140 5.52 -6.89 11.11
C GLU A 140 5.22 -6.80 9.62
N PHE A 141 5.81 -5.84 8.90
CA PHE A 141 5.41 -5.51 7.53
C PHE A 141 5.49 -6.72 6.59
N ASP A 142 6.62 -7.43 6.56
CA ASP A 142 6.81 -8.57 5.64
C ASP A 142 5.81 -9.72 5.94
N SER A 143 5.50 -9.98 7.22
CA SER A 143 4.51 -11.01 7.60
C SER A 143 3.09 -10.61 7.20
N LEU A 144 2.68 -9.38 7.53
CA LEU A 144 1.36 -8.85 7.18
C LEU A 144 1.14 -8.83 5.66
N MET A 145 2.20 -8.54 4.91
CA MET A 145 2.19 -8.57 3.45
C MET A 145 1.92 -9.96 2.88
N LEU A 146 2.55 -10.99 3.44
CA LEU A 146 2.35 -12.39 3.04
C LEU A 146 0.96 -12.88 3.42
N GLU A 147 0.49 -12.56 4.62
CA GLU A 147 -0.88 -12.88 5.08
C GLU A 147 -1.94 -12.23 4.19
N HIS A 148 -1.74 -10.96 3.83
CA HIS A 148 -2.64 -10.24 2.93
C HIS A 148 -2.72 -10.89 1.54
N LEU A 149 -1.55 -11.19 0.94
CA LEU A 149 -1.51 -11.86 -0.36
C LEU A 149 -2.18 -13.24 -0.31
N GLU A 150 -1.98 -13.99 0.77
CA GLU A 150 -2.66 -15.28 0.95
C GLU A 150 -4.18 -15.11 1.10
N SER A 151 -4.65 -14.10 1.83
CA SER A 151 -6.09 -13.78 1.93
C SER A 151 -6.68 -13.50 0.54
N VAL A 152 -6.03 -12.65 -0.26
CA VAL A 152 -6.47 -12.35 -1.64
C VAL A 152 -6.49 -13.62 -2.50
N ARG A 153 -5.51 -14.51 -2.31
CA ARG A 153 -5.47 -15.80 -3.02
C ARG A 153 -6.69 -16.66 -2.65
N GLN A 154 -7.04 -16.72 -1.37
CA GLN A 154 -8.20 -17.49 -0.89
C GLN A 154 -9.51 -16.89 -1.41
N ASP A 155 -9.65 -15.57 -1.42
CA ASP A 155 -10.81 -14.88 -2.01
C ASP A 155 -10.95 -15.20 -3.51
N MET A 156 -9.84 -15.19 -4.24
CA MET A 156 -9.82 -15.61 -5.65
C MET A 156 -10.23 -17.08 -5.81
N MET A 157 -9.81 -17.98 -4.91
CA MET A 157 -10.20 -19.39 -4.94
C MET A 157 -11.69 -19.60 -4.63
N ALA A 158 -12.27 -18.78 -3.76
CA ALA A 158 -13.69 -18.82 -3.38
C ALA A 158 -14.61 -18.10 -4.40
N SER A 159 -14.04 -17.28 -5.28
CA SER A 159 -14.79 -16.50 -6.26
C SER A 159 -15.42 -17.34 -7.40
N ASN A 160 -16.19 -16.67 -8.26
CA ASN A 160 -16.79 -17.26 -9.46
C ASN A 160 -15.78 -17.57 -10.59
N LEU A 161 -14.49 -17.25 -10.41
CA LEU A 161 -13.48 -17.43 -11.44
C LEU A 161 -13.21 -18.91 -11.72
N THR A 162 -13.19 -19.25 -13.01
CA THR A 162 -12.77 -20.57 -13.49
C THR A 162 -11.29 -20.82 -13.23
N LYS A 163 -10.88 -22.10 -13.28
CA LYS A 163 -9.46 -22.49 -13.16
C LYS A 163 -8.57 -21.75 -14.17
N GLN A 164 -9.00 -21.62 -15.43
CA GLN A 164 -8.23 -20.95 -16.48
C GLN A 164 -8.08 -19.45 -16.20
N GLN A 165 -9.16 -18.78 -15.77
CA GLN A 165 -9.10 -17.36 -15.39
C GLN A 165 -8.15 -17.13 -14.21
N ARG A 166 -8.19 -17.98 -13.18
CA ARG A 166 -7.28 -17.89 -12.02
C ARG A 166 -5.80 -18.04 -12.42
N ILE A 167 -5.48 -18.98 -13.31
CA ILE A 167 -4.11 -19.19 -13.83
C ILE A 167 -3.59 -17.94 -14.57
N ARG A 168 -4.49 -17.14 -15.17
CA ARG A 168 -4.12 -15.90 -15.85
C ARG A 168 -4.03 -14.72 -14.90
N VAL A 169 -4.98 -14.59 -13.97
CA VAL A 169 -5.10 -13.44 -13.06
C VAL A 169 -4.02 -13.46 -11.98
N TRP A 170 -3.78 -14.63 -11.36
CA TRP A 170 -2.91 -14.72 -10.19
C TRP A 170 -1.45 -14.33 -10.44
N PRO A 171 -0.76 -14.87 -11.47
CA PRO A 171 0.63 -14.51 -11.72
C PRO A 171 0.79 -13.03 -12.07
N ASP A 172 -0.19 -12.45 -12.76
CA ASP A 172 -0.18 -11.04 -13.12
C ASP A 172 -0.32 -10.14 -11.89
N MET A 173 -1.27 -10.47 -11.01
CA MET A 173 -1.47 -9.77 -9.75
C MET A 173 -0.22 -9.85 -8.87
N GLN A 174 0.37 -11.03 -8.75
CA GLN A 174 1.63 -11.21 -8.02
C GLN A 174 2.77 -10.38 -8.62
N SER A 175 2.84 -10.25 -9.95
CA SER A 175 3.83 -9.40 -10.62
C SER A 175 3.64 -7.91 -10.26
N ILE A 176 2.40 -7.41 -10.34
CA ILE A 176 2.06 -6.03 -9.99
C ILE A 176 2.34 -5.74 -8.51
N VAL A 177 1.86 -6.59 -7.60
CA VAL A 177 2.08 -6.43 -6.16
C VAL A 177 3.56 -6.61 -5.79
N GLY A 178 4.25 -7.59 -6.38
CA GLY A 178 5.68 -7.80 -6.15
C GLY A 178 6.54 -6.64 -6.64
N GLY A 179 6.15 -6.03 -7.76
CA GLY A 179 6.78 -4.81 -8.27
C GLY A 179 6.60 -3.63 -7.31
N TYR A 180 5.40 -3.45 -6.74
CA TYR A 180 5.16 -2.46 -5.70
C TYR A 180 6.01 -2.69 -4.45
N LEU A 181 6.02 -3.92 -3.93
CA LEU A 181 6.78 -4.23 -2.72
C LEU A 181 8.28 -3.98 -2.91
N SER A 182 8.79 -4.33 -4.08
CA SER A 182 10.19 -4.07 -4.45
C SER A 182 10.50 -2.58 -4.51
N SER A 183 9.56 -1.72 -4.92
CA SER A 183 9.78 -0.27 -4.99
C SER A 183 9.82 0.40 -3.60
N ILE A 184 9.08 -0.13 -2.62
CA ILE A 184 8.99 0.48 -1.28
C ILE A 184 9.96 -0.12 -0.25
N LYS A 185 10.45 -1.35 -0.48
CA LYS A 185 11.37 -2.05 0.43
C LYS A 185 12.59 -1.22 0.86
N PRO A 186 13.28 -0.47 -0.03
CA PRO A 186 14.41 0.38 0.37
C PRO A 186 13.99 1.48 1.35
N THR A 187 12.84 2.11 1.13
CA THR A 187 12.28 3.14 2.03
C THR A 187 11.98 2.55 3.40
N ILE A 188 11.32 1.40 3.45
CA ILE A 188 10.97 0.72 4.71
C ILE A 188 12.21 0.35 5.52
N HIS A 189 13.25 -0.20 4.88
CA HIS A 189 14.53 -0.50 5.56
C HIS A 189 15.21 0.76 6.10
N SER A 190 15.23 1.84 5.31
CA SER A 190 15.80 3.13 5.73
C SER A 190 15.06 3.73 6.93
N LEU A 191 13.72 3.65 6.94
CA LEU A 191 12.89 4.13 8.04
C LEU A 191 13.20 3.40 9.34
N LYS A 192 13.33 2.07 9.33
CA LYS A 192 13.66 1.27 10.52
C LYS A 192 15.03 1.65 11.10
N GLY A 193 16.05 1.79 10.25
CA GLY A 193 17.38 2.21 10.70
C GLY A 193 17.35 3.60 11.34
N SER A 194 16.72 4.56 10.66
CA SER A 194 16.58 5.93 11.14
C SER A 194 15.79 6.03 12.45
N ALA A 195 14.73 5.23 12.59
CA ALA A 195 13.91 5.17 13.79
C ALA A 195 14.68 4.67 15.01
N LYS A 196 15.50 3.62 14.84
CA LYS A 196 16.36 3.09 15.91
C LYS A 196 17.36 4.15 16.39
N VAL A 197 18.05 4.82 15.47
CA VAL A 197 19.04 5.86 15.80
C VAL A 197 18.40 7.04 16.53
N GLN A 198 17.24 7.53 16.04
CA GLN A 198 16.54 8.65 16.70
C GLN A 198 16.01 8.27 18.09
N ARG A 199 15.58 7.01 18.27
CA ARG A 199 15.13 6.52 19.58
C ARG A 199 16.28 6.49 20.58
N GLU A 200 17.43 5.97 20.19
CA GLU A 200 18.66 5.96 21.02
C GLU A 200 19.11 7.39 21.35
N HIS A 201 19.01 8.32 20.39
CA HIS A 201 19.35 9.72 20.62
C HIS A 201 18.39 10.39 21.62
N ALA A 202 17.08 10.18 21.47
CA ALA A 202 16.06 10.69 22.38
C ALA A 202 16.27 10.18 23.82
N GLU A 203 16.56 8.88 23.97
CA GLU A 203 16.85 8.27 25.27
C GLU A 203 18.12 8.87 25.91
N LYS A 204 19.18 9.07 25.12
CA LYS A 204 20.40 9.72 25.61
C LYS A 204 20.14 11.15 26.10
N LEU A 205 19.38 11.94 25.35
CA LEU A 205 19.03 13.30 25.73
C LEU A 205 18.18 13.35 27.00
N TYR A 206 17.20 12.44 27.13
CA TYR A 206 16.39 12.32 28.34
C TYR A 206 17.24 12.02 29.57
N ASN A 207 18.14 11.04 29.48
CA ASN A 207 19.05 10.68 30.57
C ASN A 207 19.97 11.85 30.97
N GLN A 208 20.45 12.62 30.00
CA GLN A 208 21.26 13.83 30.26
C GLN A 208 20.44 14.92 30.95
N ALA A 209 19.19 15.16 30.51
CA ALA A 209 18.30 16.13 31.14
C ALA A 209 17.99 15.74 32.59
N GLN A 210 17.66 14.47 32.87
CA GLN A 210 17.43 13.99 34.23
C GLN A 210 18.66 14.16 35.14
N GLN A 211 19.86 13.86 34.64
CA GLN A 211 21.09 14.06 35.41
C GLN A 211 21.30 15.53 35.76
N PHE A 212 21.05 16.44 34.81
CA PHE A 212 21.11 17.88 35.06
C PHE A 212 20.10 18.32 36.13
N TYR A 213 18.83 17.91 36.02
CA TYR A 213 17.81 18.24 37.03
C TYR A 213 18.15 17.70 38.42
N ASN A 214 18.66 16.46 38.51
CA ASN A 214 19.09 15.89 39.78
C ASN A 214 20.29 16.62 40.39
N GLN A 215 21.20 17.14 39.56
CA GLN A 215 22.34 17.95 40.02
C GLN A 215 21.93 19.36 40.46
N VAL A 216 20.98 20.00 39.77
CA VAL A 216 20.51 21.35 40.13
C VAL A 216 19.56 21.31 41.32
N GLY A 217 18.66 20.32 41.39
CA GLY A 217 17.71 20.11 42.49
C GLY A 217 18.33 19.58 43.78
N SER A 218 19.59 19.10 43.75
CA SER A 218 20.35 18.74 44.95
C SER A 218 21.20 19.89 45.52
N GLN A 219 21.20 21.05 44.87
CA GLN A 219 21.87 22.28 45.32
C GLN A 219 20.92 23.32 45.93
N SER A 220 19.60 23.04 45.96
CA SER A 220 18.56 23.83 46.64
C SER A 220 18.16 23.19 47.96
#